data_AF-A0A3B0XIJ5-F1
#
_entry.id   AF-A0A3B0XIJ5-F1
#
_cell.length_a   1.000
_cell.length_b   1.000
_cell.length_c   1.000
_cell.angle_alpha   90.00
_cell.angle_beta   90.00
_cell.angle_gamma   90.00
#
_symmetry.space_group_name_H-M   'P 1'
#
loop_
_entity.id
_entity.type
_entity.pdbx_description
1 polymer ?
#
loop_
_entity_poly.entity_id
_entity_poly.type
_entity_poly.pdbx_seq_one_letter_code
_entity_poly.pdbx_strand_id
1 'polypeptide(L)'
;MAHDVFTNGRSNIHKGSGDKAVAGAPDVCKTPIGSAVVPIPYPNISQSSTLKKGSLSVKINGKPACLEKSTFDSSSGDQAGRLGGIISGTTGKETRFISSSFDVQIEGQNAVRHADATTHNHGNTMGVVYGSSTAPSVIKKNEKPCKDDSDHDWEEVDSGQSPDDQVSKLEADIDHLEGKPSRVSQKRGYEFEKKAVIDNKNKLPIDKCSKEYRCKKCKINQEVDIVGGDRVAEAKSRKSKGVKKKSGQCKRLKGIQTQLFDPGKKPLAKIDGELGDVQNSKEIYERRGFEVEIVG
;
A
#
# COMPACT_ATOMS: atom_id res chain seq x y z
N MET A 1 15.74 -10.72 -1.21
CA MET A 1 14.74 -11.77 -1.50
C MET A 1 13.35 -11.21 -1.19
N ALA A 2 12.27 -11.81 -1.70
CA ALA A 2 10.93 -11.37 -1.34
C ALA A 2 10.64 -11.71 0.14
N HIS A 3 10.03 -10.77 0.87
CA HIS A 3 9.49 -11.04 2.20
C HIS A 3 8.05 -11.52 2.02
N ASP A 4 7.73 -12.68 2.61
CA ASP A 4 6.43 -13.33 2.48
C ASP A 4 5.63 -13.29 3.81
N VAL A 5 6.26 -12.90 4.92
CA VAL A 5 5.68 -12.87 6.28
C VAL A 5 5.84 -11.49 6.91
N PHE A 6 4.75 -10.95 7.43
CA PHE A 6 4.64 -9.60 7.98
C PHE A 6 3.96 -9.64 9.34
N THR A 7 4.43 -8.78 10.23
CA THR A 7 3.94 -8.63 11.60
C THR A 7 3.67 -7.15 11.85
N ASN A 8 2.43 -6.80 12.22
CA ASN A 8 1.93 -5.42 12.30
C ASN A 8 2.35 -4.54 11.09
N GLY A 9 2.15 -5.07 9.88
CA GLY A 9 2.45 -4.36 8.63
C GLY A 9 3.94 -4.22 8.27
N ARG A 10 4.87 -4.77 9.08
CA ARG A 10 6.32 -4.69 8.88
C ARG A 10 6.88 -6.08 8.61
N SER A 11 7.80 -6.22 7.66
CA SER A 11 8.35 -7.53 7.29
C SER A 11 9.10 -8.17 8.46
N ASN A 12 8.94 -9.47 8.64
CA ASN A 12 9.69 -10.22 9.64
C ASN A 12 11.15 -10.42 9.18
N ILE A 13 12.08 -10.28 10.11
CA ILE A 13 13.50 -10.56 9.89
C ILE A 13 13.75 -12.05 10.13
N HIS A 14 14.52 -12.71 9.26
CA HIS A 14 14.91 -14.12 9.43
C HIS A 14 16.27 -14.39 8.80
N LYS A 15 16.95 -15.48 9.15
CA LYS A 15 18.36 -15.73 8.76
C LYS A 15 18.64 -15.68 7.25
N GLY A 16 17.61 -15.88 6.43
CA GLY A 16 17.71 -15.91 4.97
C GLY A 16 16.97 -14.79 4.28
N SER A 17 16.64 -13.68 4.92
CA SER A 17 15.93 -12.58 4.26
C SER A 17 16.86 -11.71 3.40
N GLY A 18 18.12 -11.58 3.81
CA GLY A 18 19.09 -10.65 3.23
C GLY A 18 19.05 -9.26 3.88
N ASP A 19 18.27 -9.10 4.96
CA ASP A 19 18.14 -7.85 5.69
C ASP A 19 19.45 -7.42 6.34
N LYS A 20 19.56 -6.11 6.57
CA LYS A 20 20.73 -5.49 7.18
C LYS A 20 20.30 -4.60 8.34
N ALA A 21 21.03 -4.67 9.44
CA ALA A 21 20.98 -3.61 10.44
C ALA A 21 22.07 -2.59 10.13
N VAL A 22 21.73 -1.31 10.25
CA VAL A 22 22.61 -0.19 9.92
C VAL A 22 22.58 0.80 11.07
N ALA A 23 23.77 1.19 11.54
CA ALA A 23 23.92 2.25 12.53
C ALA A 23 23.42 3.60 11.99
N GLY A 24 22.56 4.27 12.76
CA GLY A 24 21.94 5.54 12.40
C GLY A 24 22.79 6.75 12.81
N ALA A 25 23.35 6.73 14.02
CA ALA A 25 24.47 7.59 14.38
C ALA A 25 25.77 6.87 13.98
N PRO A 26 26.74 7.53 13.34
CA PRO A 26 27.94 6.83 12.94
C PRO A 26 28.68 6.29 14.16
N ASP A 27 29.26 5.11 14.01
CA ASP A 27 29.95 4.35 15.03
C ASP A 27 31.28 5.03 15.38
N VAL A 28 31.29 5.90 16.38
CA VAL A 28 32.49 6.66 16.72
C VAL A 28 33.49 5.76 17.43
N CYS A 29 34.64 5.55 16.78
CA CYS A 29 35.70 4.67 17.27
C CYS A 29 37.02 5.42 17.46
N LYS A 30 37.83 4.90 18.38
CA LYS A 30 39.19 5.37 18.66
C LYS A 30 40.11 4.92 17.53
N THR A 31 40.63 5.89 16.77
CA THR A 31 41.39 5.63 15.55
C THR A 31 42.81 6.18 15.66
N PRO A 32 43.83 5.33 15.52
CA PRO A 32 45.21 5.79 15.45
C PRO A 32 45.48 6.58 14.15
N ILE A 33 45.98 7.81 14.28
CA ILE A 33 46.49 8.64 13.18
C ILE A 33 47.90 9.09 13.57
N GLY A 34 48.92 8.41 13.02
CA GLY A 34 50.30 8.60 13.47
C GLY A 34 50.44 8.25 14.96
N SER A 35 50.93 9.19 15.76
CA SER A 35 51.05 9.06 17.22
C SER A 35 49.77 9.46 17.99
N ALA A 36 48.78 10.06 17.33
CA ALA A 36 47.55 10.52 17.96
C ALA A 36 46.44 9.47 17.89
N VAL A 37 45.51 9.50 18.86
CA VAL A 37 44.26 8.74 18.83
C VAL A 37 43.10 9.71 18.68
N VAL A 38 42.36 9.59 17.59
CA VAL A 38 41.27 10.50 17.23
C VAL A 38 39.94 9.74 17.17
N PRO A 39 38.87 10.26 17.82
CA PRO A 39 37.48 9.86 17.59
C PRO A 39 37.08 10.03 16.13
N ILE A 40 36.82 8.94 15.40
CA ILE A 40 36.34 8.99 14.00
C ILE A 40 35.00 8.25 13.86
N PRO A 41 33.99 8.86 13.22
CA PRO A 41 32.73 8.20 12.88
C PRO A 41 32.92 7.17 11.76
N TYR A 42 32.41 5.95 11.97
CA TYR A 42 32.41 4.88 10.96
C TYR A 42 30.99 4.38 10.61
N PRO A 43 30.78 3.85 9.39
CA PRO A 43 29.61 3.03 9.14
C PRO A 43 29.70 1.74 9.98
N ASN A 44 28.56 1.22 10.43
CA ASN A 44 28.51 -0.08 11.07
C ASN A 44 27.27 -0.85 10.61
N ILE A 45 27.50 -1.97 9.92
CA ILE A 45 26.47 -2.75 9.24
C ILE A 45 26.61 -4.22 9.61
N SER A 46 25.50 -4.85 9.97
CA SER A 46 25.39 -6.28 10.25
C SER A 46 24.29 -6.90 9.39
N GLN A 47 24.33 -8.22 9.20
CA GLN A 47 23.49 -8.91 8.22
C GLN A 47 22.70 -10.05 8.85
N SER A 48 21.46 -10.23 8.39
CA SER A 48 20.59 -11.34 8.81
C SER A 48 21.20 -12.73 8.60
N SER A 49 22.11 -12.89 7.63
CA SER A 49 22.84 -14.15 7.40
C SER A 49 23.67 -14.59 8.61
N THR A 50 24.12 -13.66 9.46
CA THR A 50 24.87 -13.94 10.69
C THR A 50 23.96 -14.12 11.91
N LEU A 51 22.65 -14.28 11.71
CA LEU A 51 21.69 -14.52 12.81
C LEU A 51 22.10 -15.71 13.69
N LYS A 52 22.19 -15.42 14.99
CA LYS A 52 22.35 -16.36 16.11
C LYS A 52 21.16 -16.25 17.05
N LYS A 53 20.89 -17.33 17.80
CA LYS A 53 19.77 -17.43 18.74
C LYS A 53 18.42 -17.07 18.08
N GLY A 54 18.25 -17.46 16.82
CA GLY A 54 16.96 -17.41 16.13
C GLY A 54 16.03 -18.52 16.63
N SER A 55 14.80 -18.55 16.13
CA SER A 55 13.83 -19.61 16.46
C SER A 55 14.32 -21.01 16.12
N LEU A 56 13.86 -22.01 16.88
CA LEU A 56 14.27 -23.40 16.74
C LEU A 56 13.30 -24.22 15.87
N SER A 57 12.01 -24.11 16.16
CA SER A 57 10.91 -24.84 15.52
C SER A 57 10.26 -24.02 14.41
N VAL A 58 10.01 -22.73 14.63
CA VAL A 58 9.36 -21.86 13.64
C VAL A 58 10.36 -21.43 12.58
N LYS A 59 9.97 -21.49 11.31
CA LYS A 59 10.81 -21.10 10.18
C LYS A 59 10.06 -20.15 9.26
N ILE A 60 10.71 -19.06 8.85
CA ILE A 60 10.24 -18.16 7.80
C ILE A 60 11.10 -18.43 6.57
N ASN A 61 10.45 -18.75 5.45
CA ASN A 61 11.12 -19.18 4.21
C ASN A 61 12.17 -20.29 4.45
N GLY A 62 11.82 -21.27 5.30
CA GLY A 62 12.68 -22.40 5.65
C GLY A 62 13.89 -22.06 6.53
N LYS A 63 13.99 -20.83 7.07
CA LYS A 63 15.10 -20.37 7.91
C LYS A 63 14.61 -19.88 9.29
N PRO A 64 15.44 -19.95 10.34
CA PRO A 64 15.11 -19.40 11.66
C PRO A 64 14.67 -17.93 11.60
N ALA A 65 13.58 -17.62 12.28
CA ALA A 65 13.09 -16.26 12.49
C ALA A 65 13.96 -15.53 13.52
N CYS A 66 14.02 -14.20 13.38
CA CYS A 66 14.71 -13.32 14.32
C CYS A 66 13.75 -12.93 15.47
N LEU A 67 14.23 -13.11 16.69
CA LEU A 67 13.50 -12.91 17.93
C LEU A 67 14.16 -11.80 18.75
N GLU A 68 13.48 -11.26 19.76
CA GLU A 68 14.02 -10.16 20.57
C GLU A 68 15.39 -10.46 21.21
N LYS A 69 15.67 -11.72 21.60
CA LYS A 69 16.96 -12.14 22.18
C LYS A 69 17.96 -12.66 21.15
N SER A 70 17.60 -12.60 19.87
CA SER A 70 18.51 -12.93 18.77
C SER A 70 19.60 -11.86 18.62
N THR A 71 20.70 -12.25 17.97
CA THR A 71 21.77 -11.31 17.62
C THR A 71 22.24 -11.54 16.19
N PHE A 72 22.74 -10.49 15.55
CA PHE A 72 23.61 -10.64 14.38
C PHE A 72 25.04 -10.70 14.90
N ASP A 73 25.72 -11.83 14.71
CA ASP A 73 26.96 -12.22 15.41
C ASP A 73 28.13 -11.24 15.23
N SER A 74 28.14 -10.52 14.11
CA SER A 74 29.21 -9.62 13.73
C SER A 74 28.70 -8.47 12.89
N SER A 75 29.39 -7.33 12.99
CA SER A 75 29.19 -6.17 12.15
C SER A 75 30.47 -5.72 11.44
N SER A 76 30.35 -4.76 10.52
CA SER A 76 31.43 -4.34 9.63
C SER A 76 31.30 -2.87 9.23
N GLY A 77 32.44 -2.24 8.92
CA GLY A 77 32.55 -0.83 8.51
C GLY A 77 33.40 0.02 9.46
N ASP A 78 33.64 -0.47 10.68
CA ASP A 78 34.34 0.19 11.79
C ASP A 78 35.78 -0.32 12.02
N GLN A 79 36.29 -1.20 11.15
CA GLN A 79 37.57 -1.89 11.36
C GLN A 79 38.80 -0.97 11.38
N ALA A 80 38.69 0.23 10.82
CA ALA A 80 39.75 1.24 10.91
C ALA A 80 39.87 1.86 12.31
N GLY A 81 38.79 1.84 13.10
CA GLY A 81 38.77 2.18 14.53
C GLY A 81 39.40 1.09 15.39
N ARG A 82 40.69 0.82 15.17
CA ARG A 82 41.44 -0.33 15.73
C ARG A 82 41.46 -0.40 17.26
N LEU A 83 41.25 0.73 17.94
CA LEU A 83 41.19 0.79 19.41
C LEU A 83 39.75 0.72 19.95
N GLY A 84 38.80 0.35 19.09
CA GLY A 84 37.41 0.09 19.43
C GLY A 84 36.55 1.34 19.55
N GLY A 85 35.25 1.08 19.71
CA GLY A 85 34.23 2.08 19.96
C GLY A 85 34.51 2.91 21.22
N ILE A 86 34.13 4.18 21.21
CA ILE A 86 34.32 5.06 22.38
C ILE A 86 33.60 4.54 23.61
N ILE A 87 32.38 4.02 23.43
CA ILE A 87 31.53 3.49 24.49
C ILE A 87 31.84 2.01 24.71
N SER A 88 31.86 1.19 23.65
CA SER A 88 31.96 -0.27 23.81
C SER A 88 33.38 -0.80 23.99
N GLY A 89 34.40 -0.06 23.54
CA GLY A 89 35.79 -0.55 23.49
C GLY A 89 36.00 -1.72 22.51
N THR A 90 35.04 -2.03 21.65
CA THR A 90 35.10 -3.16 20.71
C THR A 90 35.02 -2.72 19.26
N THR A 91 35.32 -3.64 18.34
CA THR A 91 35.23 -3.43 16.88
C THR A 91 34.51 -4.62 16.25
N GLY A 92 33.55 -4.36 15.35
CA GLY A 92 32.87 -5.38 14.55
C GLY A 92 32.07 -6.42 15.35
N LYS A 93 31.68 -6.10 16.58
CA LYS A 93 30.93 -7.02 17.47
C LYS A 93 29.44 -7.05 17.16
N GLU A 94 28.74 -7.95 17.85
CA GLU A 94 27.35 -8.26 17.57
C GLU A 94 26.41 -7.05 17.63
N THR A 95 25.35 -7.14 16.82
CA THR A 95 24.19 -6.25 16.85
C THR A 95 23.06 -6.92 17.63
N ARG A 96 22.40 -6.18 18.52
CA ARG A 96 21.25 -6.65 19.31
C ARG A 96 19.99 -5.85 18.98
N PHE A 97 18.83 -6.44 19.19
CA PHE A 97 17.53 -5.79 18.98
C PHE A 97 17.02 -5.17 20.28
N ILE A 98 16.51 -3.95 20.18
CA ILE A 98 16.01 -3.14 21.31
C ILE A 98 14.49 -3.09 21.27
N SER A 99 13.91 -3.05 20.06
CA SER A 99 12.48 -3.17 19.85
C SER A 99 12.15 -4.41 19.03
N SER A 100 10.90 -4.83 19.14
CA SER A 100 10.32 -5.98 18.46
C SER A 100 8.81 -5.75 18.31
N SER A 101 8.04 -6.76 17.90
CA SER A 101 6.58 -6.73 17.95
C SER A 101 6.06 -6.58 19.38
N PHE A 102 4.93 -5.89 19.53
CA PHE A 102 4.29 -5.68 20.84
C PHE A 102 3.35 -6.82 21.23
N ASP A 103 2.89 -7.60 20.26
CA ASP A 103 1.78 -8.54 20.39
C ASP A 103 2.01 -9.89 19.68
N VAL A 104 2.93 -9.95 18.71
CA VAL A 104 3.21 -11.20 17.99
C VAL A 104 4.51 -11.82 18.48
N GLN A 105 4.35 -12.99 19.07
CA GLN A 105 5.44 -13.80 19.61
C GLN A 105 5.66 -15.06 18.77
N ILE A 106 6.94 -15.42 18.63
CA ILE A 106 7.41 -16.68 18.07
C ILE A 106 8.21 -17.36 19.18
N GLU A 107 7.77 -18.56 19.60
CA GLU A 107 8.41 -19.32 20.69
C GLU A 107 8.50 -18.52 22.01
N GLY A 108 7.44 -17.78 22.33
CA GLY A 108 7.37 -16.96 23.54
C GLY A 108 8.28 -15.73 23.54
N GLN A 109 8.84 -15.36 22.39
CA GLN A 109 9.66 -14.17 22.23
C GLN A 109 9.08 -13.29 21.13
N ASN A 110 9.10 -11.98 21.33
CA ASN A 110 8.56 -11.04 20.35
C ASN A 110 9.33 -11.11 19.02
N ALA A 111 8.59 -11.10 17.91
CA ALA A 111 9.18 -11.18 16.57
C ALA A 111 9.85 -9.85 16.18
N VAL A 112 11.07 -9.92 15.61
CA VAL A 112 11.79 -8.74 15.11
C VAL A 112 11.37 -8.43 13.67
N ARG A 113 11.20 -7.14 13.36
CA ARG A 113 10.61 -6.64 12.13
C ARG A 113 11.45 -5.53 11.50
N HIS A 114 11.24 -5.28 10.20
CA HIS A 114 11.74 -4.08 9.53
C HIS A 114 11.48 -2.83 10.36
N ALA A 115 12.43 -1.91 10.47
CA ALA A 115 12.41 -0.68 11.27
C ALA A 115 12.54 -0.88 12.80
N ASP A 116 12.85 -2.08 13.30
CA ASP A 116 13.11 -2.24 14.74
C ASP A 116 14.48 -1.69 15.11
N ALA A 117 14.54 -1.04 16.28
CA ALA A 117 15.74 -0.41 16.81
C ALA A 117 16.77 -1.47 17.20
N THR A 118 18.04 -1.16 16.97
CA THR A 118 19.17 -2.04 17.25
C THR A 118 20.32 -1.31 17.93
N THR A 119 21.13 -2.04 18.68
CA THR A 119 22.47 -1.60 19.08
C THR A 119 23.51 -2.30 18.20
N HIS A 120 24.62 -1.62 17.93
CA HIS A 120 25.72 -2.12 17.12
C HIS A 120 27.02 -2.19 17.94
N ASN A 121 27.89 -3.13 17.59
CA ASN A 121 29.24 -3.24 18.15
C ASN A 121 29.24 -3.22 19.69
N HIS A 122 28.49 -4.15 20.30
CA HIS A 122 28.27 -4.20 21.75
C HIS A 122 27.65 -2.92 22.36
N GLY A 123 26.83 -2.19 21.60
CA GLY A 123 26.19 -0.97 22.12
C GLY A 123 27.02 0.29 21.98
N ASN A 124 28.02 0.32 21.09
CA ASN A 124 28.73 1.55 20.80
C ASN A 124 27.86 2.60 20.11
N THR A 125 26.95 2.14 19.26
CA THR A 125 26.03 3.01 18.54
C THR A 125 24.66 2.35 18.36
N MET A 126 23.68 3.19 18.03
CA MET A 126 22.30 2.85 17.78
C MET A 126 22.04 2.77 16.28
N GLY A 127 21.14 1.88 15.89
CA GLY A 127 20.78 1.65 14.51
C GLY A 127 19.38 1.11 14.34
N VAL A 128 19.08 0.69 13.12
CA VAL A 128 17.78 0.14 12.73
C VAL A 128 18.00 -1.05 11.80
N VAL A 129 17.18 -2.09 11.94
CA VAL A 129 17.15 -3.19 10.97
C VAL A 129 16.22 -2.89 9.80
N TYR A 130 16.71 -3.03 8.58
CA TYR A 130 15.98 -2.76 7.35
C TYR A 130 15.68 -4.07 6.61
N GLY A 131 14.42 -4.50 6.68
CA GLY A 131 13.82 -5.44 5.72
C GLY A 131 12.96 -4.72 4.67
N SER A 132 11.99 -5.39 4.04
CA SER A 132 11.00 -4.74 3.17
C SER A 132 10.05 -3.82 3.94
N SER A 133 9.90 -2.58 3.46
CA SER A 133 8.94 -1.58 3.95
C SER A 133 7.52 -1.82 3.45
N THR A 134 7.33 -2.72 2.49
CA THR A 134 6.03 -3.09 1.96
C THR A 134 5.73 -4.54 2.27
N ALA A 135 4.58 -4.79 2.93
CA ALA A 135 3.87 -6.04 2.72
C ALA A 135 3.69 -6.19 1.20
N PRO A 136 4.01 -7.34 0.58
CA PRO A 136 3.41 -7.61 -0.71
C PRO A 136 1.92 -7.45 -0.47
N SER A 137 1.27 -6.60 -1.27
CA SER A 137 -0.17 -6.67 -1.46
C SER A 137 -0.49 -8.15 -1.55
N VAL A 138 -1.28 -8.68 -0.62
CA VAL A 138 -1.46 -10.13 -0.45
C VAL A 138 -1.93 -10.72 -1.78
N ILE A 139 -1.00 -11.16 -2.62
CA ILE A 139 -1.30 -12.07 -3.72
C ILE A 139 -1.21 -13.43 -3.06
N LYS A 140 -2.34 -13.91 -2.54
CA LYS A 140 -2.44 -15.29 -2.08
C LYS A 140 -2.06 -16.16 -3.28
N LYS A 141 -0.97 -16.92 -3.18
CA LYS A 141 -0.40 -17.78 -4.23
C LYS A 141 -1.36 -18.88 -4.78
N ASN A 142 -2.64 -18.86 -4.42
CA ASN A 142 -3.68 -19.79 -4.89
C ASN A 142 -4.77 -19.15 -5.76
N GLU A 143 -4.69 -17.86 -6.08
CA GLU A 143 -5.66 -17.19 -6.95
C GLU A 143 -5.16 -17.24 -8.39
N LYS A 144 -5.82 -18.03 -9.24
CA LYS A 144 -5.53 -18.02 -10.69
C LYS A 144 -5.88 -16.62 -11.22
N PRO A 145 -4.94 -15.90 -11.86
CA PRO A 145 -5.29 -14.63 -12.51
C PRO A 145 -6.34 -14.93 -13.57
N CYS A 146 -7.38 -14.08 -13.65
CA CYS A 146 -8.31 -14.13 -14.76
C CYS A 146 -7.52 -13.93 -16.04
N LYS A 147 -7.77 -14.77 -17.05
CA LYS A 147 -7.01 -14.75 -18.31
C LYS A 147 -7.08 -13.38 -18.98
N ASP A 148 -8.26 -12.76 -18.93
CA ASP A 148 -8.55 -11.42 -19.39
C ASP A 148 -9.83 -10.89 -18.71
N ASP A 149 -10.27 -9.70 -19.13
CA ASP A 149 -11.45 -9.00 -18.58
C ASP A 149 -12.77 -9.78 -18.76
N SER A 150 -12.83 -10.78 -19.64
CA SER A 150 -14.01 -11.63 -19.87
C SER A 150 -14.08 -12.85 -18.94
N ASP A 151 -12.97 -13.22 -18.31
CA ASP A 151 -12.87 -14.38 -17.40
C ASP A 151 -13.27 -14.03 -15.96
N HIS A 152 -13.56 -12.76 -15.66
CA HIS A 152 -14.02 -12.37 -14.33
C HIS A 152 -15.38 -13.00 -13.98
N ASP A 153 -15.52 -13.49 -12.75
CA ASP A 153 -16.78 -13.92 -12.11
C ASP A 153 -17.05 -12.98 -10.93
N TRP A 154 -18.02 -12.08 -11.06
CA TRP A 154 -18.25 -10.99 -10.12
C TRP A 154 -19.22 -11.39 -9.01
N GLU A 155 -18.91 -10.97 -7.78
CA GLU A 155 -19.84 -10.92 -6.65
C GLU A 155 -19.93 -9.50 -6.13
N GLU A 156 -21.13 -9.10 -5.71
CA GLU A 156 -21.32 -7.90 -4.89
C GLU A 156 -20.63 -8.11 -3.54
N VAL A 157 -19.88 -7.11 -3.08
CA VAL A 157 -19.33 -7.07 -1.73
C VAL A 157 -20.07 -5.96 -0.99
N ASP A 158 -20.61 -6.28 0.19
CA ASP A 158 -21.31 -5.28 1.00
C ASP A 158 -20.32 -4.20 1.44
N SER A 159 -20.37 -3.09 0.73
CA SER A 159 -19.47 -1.95 0.85
C SER A 159 -20.09 -0.78 0.10
N GLY A 160 -19.89 0.43 0.61
CA GLY A 160 -20.51 1.64 0.08
C GLY A 160 -21.17 2.47 1.18
N GLN A 161 -21.10 3.79 1.04
CA GLN A 161 -21.80 4.72 1.91
C GLN A 161 -23.24 4.93 1.41
N SER A 162 -24.17 5.28 2.30
CA SER A 162 -25.50 5.68 1.87
C SER A 162 -25.40 6.95 1.00
N PRO A 163 -26.37 7.22 0.12
CA PRO A 163 -26.37 8.47 -0.64
C PRO A 163 -26.25 9.72 0.21
N ASP A 164 -26.87 9.72 1.39
CA ASP A 164 -26.86 10.85 2.30
C ASP A 164 -25.49 11.03 2.97
N ASP A 165 -24.81 9.93 3.33
CA ASP A 165 -23.45 9.97 3.87
C ASP A 165 -22.44 10.48 2.83
N GLN A 166 -22.57 10.05 1.56
CA GLN A 166 -21.68 10.47 0.48
C GLN A 166 -21.89 11.94 0.13
N VAL A 167 -23.13 12.41 0.05
CA VAL A 167 -23.43 13.84 -0.14
C VAL A 167 -22.82 14.66 1.00
N SER A 168 -23.04 14.25 2.26
CA SER A 168 -22.50 14.96 3.43
C SER A 168 -20.98 15.06 3.40
N LYS A 169 -20.29 13.99 3.00
CA LYS A 169 -18.83 13.99 2.85
C LYS A 169 -18.37 14.91 1.73
N LEU A 170 -19.01 14.85 0.56
CA LEU A 170 -18.68 15.71 -0.58
C LEU A 170 -18.91 17.18 -0.24
N GLU A 171 -19.95 17.51 0.53
CA GLU A 171 -20.19 18.88 1.02
C GLU A 171 -19.06 19.36 1.92
N ALA A 172 -18.64 18.56 2.90
CA ALA A 172 -17.49 18.89 3.74
C ALA A 172 -16.20 19.09 2.94
N ASP A 173 -15.96 18.26 1.91
CA ASP A 173 -14.81 18.37 1.03
C ASP A 173 -14.88 19.65 0.15
N ILE A 174 -16.07 20.00 -0.35
CA ILE A 174 -16.30 21.24 -1.12
C ILE A 174 -16.05 22.46 -0.23
N ASP A 175 -16.57 22.46 0.99
CA ASP A 175 -16.42 23.55 1.97
C ASP A 175 -14.93 23.74 2.34
N HIS A 176 -14.20 22.64 2.52
CA HIS A 176 -12.77 22.70 2.79
C HIS A 176 -11.96 23.30 1.62
N LEU A 177 -12.49 23.27 0.40
CA LEU A 177 -11.86 23.81 -0.81
C LEU A 177 -12.27 25.25 -1.12
N GLU A 178 -13.18 25.85 -0.35
CA GLU A 178 -13.55 27.26 -0.50
C GLU A 178 -12.34 28.19 -0.37
N GLY A 179 -12.28 29.23 -1.21
CA GLY A 179 -11.21 30.23 -1.16
C GLY A 179 -9.82 29.73 -1.58
N LYS A 180 -9.68 28.51 -2.11
CA LYS A 180 -8.39 27.95 -2.58
C LYS A 180 -8.26 28.02 -4.11
N PRO A 181 -7.71 29.12 -4.69
CA PRO A 181 -7.66 29.32 -6.14
C PRO A 181 -6.88 28.25 -6.91
N SER A 182 -5.88 27.60 -6.29
CA SER A 182 -5.13 26.50 -6.92
C SER A 182 -5.90 25.17 -6.99
N ARG A 183 -7.09 25.07 -6.38
CA ARG A 183 -7.88 23.84 -6.27
C ARG A 183 -9.28 23.95 -6.87
N VAL A 184 -9.55 24.98 -7.68
CA VAL A 184 -10.86 25.19 -8.34
C VAL A 184 -11.31 23.98 -9.15
N SER A 185 -10.41 23.34 -9.92
CA SER A 185 -10.76 22.12 -10.67
C SER A 185 -11.07 20.92 -9.78
N GLN A 186 -10.48 20.85 -8.58
CA GLN A 186 -10.79 19.79 -7.63
C GLN A 186 -12.17 20.02 -7.00
N LYS A 187 -12.47 21.26 -6.59
CA LYS A 187 -13.78 21.66 -6.05
C LYS A 187 -14.90 21.34 -7.04
N ARG A 188 -14.75 21.76 -8.30
CA ARG A 188 -15.68 21.43 -9.39
C ARG A 188 -15.89 19.92 -9.56
N GLY A 189 -14.82 19.13 -9.40
CA GLY A 189 -14.90 17.68 -9.46
C GLY A 189 -15.84 17.08 -8.40
N TYR A 190 -15.77 17.59 -7.17
CA TYR A 190 -16.65 17.17 -6.07
C TYR A 190 -18.08 17.70 -6.22
N GLU A 191 -18.26 18.94 -6.70
CA GLU A 191 -19.58 19.50 -6.99
C GLU A 191 -20.33 18.68 -8.04
N PHE A 192 -19.63 18.27 -9.10
CA PHE A 192 -20.18 17.38 -10.12
C PHE A 192 -20.59 16.03 -9.55
N GLU A 193 -19.73 15.42 -8.73
CA GLU A 193 -20.01 14.12 -8.11
C GLU A 193 -21.23 14.21 -7.20
N LYS A 194 -21.34 15.29 -6.40
CA LYS A 194 -22.50 15.55 -5.55
C LYS A 194 -23.77 15.67 -6.37
N LYS A 195 -23.75 16.45 -7.47
CA LYS A 195 -24.90 16.61 -8.37
C LYS A 195 -25.31 15.27 -8.99
N ALA A 196 -24.35 14.48 -9.45
CA ALA A 196 -24.61 13.16 -10.02
C ALA A 196 -25.27 12.23 -9.00
N VAL A 197 -24.79 12.21 -7.75
CA VAL A 197 -25.37 11.42 -6.65
C VAL A 197 -26.83 11.84 -6.38
N ILE A 198 -27.10 13.14 -6.24
CA ILE A 198 -28.45 13.68 -5.99
C ILE A 198 -29.40 13.37 -7.15
N ASP A 199 -28.96 13.59 -8.39
CA ASP A 199 -29.75 13.29 -9.58
C ASP A 199 -30.12 11.81 -9.67
N ASN A 200 -29.22 10.92 -9.24
CA ASN A 200 -29.49 9.49 -9.18
C ASN A 200 -30.48 9.12 -8.07
N LYS A 201 -30.38 9.75 -6.88
CA LYS A 201 -31.35 9.54 -5.78
C LYS A 201 -32.79 9.83 -6.23
N ASN A 202 -32.96 10.83 -7.10
CA ASN A 202 -34.28 11.24 -7.61
C ASN A 202 -34.77 10.40 -8.79
N LYS A 203 -33.86 9.85 -9.63
CA LYS A 203 -34.22 9.12 -10.87
C LYS A 203 -34.22 7.59 -10.70
N LEU A 204 -33.54 7.06 -9.68
CA LEU A 204 -33.34 5.64 -9.45
C LEU A 204 -33.50 5.33 -7.94
N PRO A 205 -34.17 4.22 -7.56
CA PRO A 205 -34.18 3.77 -6.17
C PRO A 205 -32.80 3.21 -5.82
N ILE A 206 -31.89 4.08 -5.38
CA ILE A 206 -30.51 3.73 -5.02
C ILE A 206 -30.36 3.62 -3.49
N ASP A 207 -29.96 2.46 -2.99
CA ASP A 207 -29.73 2.25 -1.56
C ASP A 207 -28.30 2.63 -1.11
N LYS A 208 -27.33 2.70 -2.04
CA LYS A 208 -25.91 3.00 -1.78
C LYS A 208 -25.28 3.81 -2.93
N CYS A 209 -24.35 4.72 -2.61
CA CYS A 209 -23.71 5.59 -3.60
C CYS A 209 -22.37 5.13 -4.16
N SER A 210 -21.85 4.02 -3.68
CA SER A 210 -21.00 3.17 -4.49
C SER A 210 -21.23 1.73 -4.05
N LYS A 211 -20.95 0.78 -4.93
CA LYS A 211 -20.82 -0.64 -4.52
C LYS A 211 -19.51 -1.18 -5.02
N GLU A 212 -18.80 -1.93 -4.19
CA GLU A 212 -17.64 -2.69 -4.63
C GLU A 212 -18.08 -4.06 -5.11
N TYR A 213 -17.58 -4.44 -6.29
CA TYR A 213 -17.70 -5.81 -6.78
C TYR A 213 -16.33 -6.43 -6.78
N ARG A 214 -16.26 -7.68 -6.32
CA ARG A 214 -15.01 -8.44 -6.29
C ARG A 214 -15.12 -9.62 -7.23
N CYS A 215 -14.07 -9.86 -8.00
CA CYS A 215 -14.02 -11.08 -8.80
C CYS A 215 -13.73 -12.28 -7.88
N LYS A 216 -14.55 -13.33 -7.90
CA LYS A 216 -14.35 -14.56 -7.12
C LYS A 216 -13.04 -15.27 -7.45
N LYS A 217 -12.57 -15.16 -8.69
CA LYS A 217 -11.38 -15.86 -9.21
C LYS A 217 -10.07 -15.13 -8.86
N CYS A 218 -9.92 -13.88 -9.31
CA CYS A 218 -8.67 -13.12 -9.15
C CYS A 218 -8.71 -12.08 -8.02
N LYS A 219 -9.83 -11.99 -7.30
CA LYS A 219 -10.07 -11.06 -6.18
C LYS A 219 -9.81 -9.58 -6.50
N ILE A 220 -9.75 -9.20 -7.77
CA ILE A 220 -9.73 -7.79 -8.15
C ILE A 220 -11.04 -7.14 -7.72
N ASN A 221 -10.93 -5.97 -7.11
CA ASN A 221 -12.06 -5.14 -6.75
C ASN A 221 -12.33 -4.11 -7.85
N GLN A 222 -13.61 -3.83 -8.08
CA GLN A 222 -14.08 -2.77 -8.94
C GLN A 222 -15.18 -2.01 -8.21
N GLU A 223 -14.87 -0.78 -7.82
CA GLU A 223 -15.85 0.16 -7.30
C GLU A 223 -16.72 0.68 -8.45
N VAL A 224 -18.03 0.68 -8.23
CA VAL A 224 -19.02 1.21 -9.16
C VAL A 224 -19.61 2.46 -8.53
N ASP A 225 -19.40 3.61 -9.18
CA ASP A 225 -19.79 4.92 -8.67
C ASP A 225 -21.31 5.07 -8.49
N ILE A 226 -22.13 4.31 -9.23
CA ILE A 226 -23.60 4.40 -9.15
C ILE A 226 -24.17 3.01 -9.47
N VAL A 227 -25.05 2.49 -8.63
CA VAL A 227 -25.76 1.23 -8.89
C VAL A 227 -27.26 1.50 -8.93
N GLY A 228 -27.86 1.43 -10.11
CA GLY A 228 -29.31 1.46 -10.29
C GLY A 228 -29.93 0.07 -10.18
N GLY A 229 -31.27 -0.01 -10.19
CA GLY A 229 -31.98 -1.29 -10.07
C GLY A 229 -31.78 -2.25 -11.25
N ASP A 230 -31.49 -1.73 -12.44
CA ASP A 230 -31.34 -2.50 -13.69
C ASP A 230 -29.95 -2.40 -14.33
N ARG A 231 -29.10 -1.48 -13.85
CA ARG A 231 -27.80 -1.18 -14.47
C ARG A 231 -26.82 -0.51 -13.53
N VAL A 232 -25.53 -0.64 -13.84
CA VAL A 232 -24.43 0.11 -13.21
C VAL A 232 -24.13 1.39 -13.98
N ALA A 233 -23.64 2.42 -13.29
CA ALA A 233 -23.14 3.64 -13.92
C ALA A 233 -21.81 4.14 -13.34
N GLU A 234 -21.08 4.88 -14.17
CA GLU A 234 -19.81 5.52 -13.84
C GLU A 234 -19.94 7.05 -14.00
N ALA A 235 -19.53 7.84 -13.00
CA ALA A 235 -19.57 9.29 -13.05
C ALA A 235 -18.17 9.86 -13.29
N LYS A 236 -18.02 10.81 -14.22
CA LYS A 236 -16.72 11.40 -14.55
C LYS A 236 -16.74 12.89 -14.84
N SER A 237 -15.95 13.62 -14.05
CA SER A 237 -15.59 15.04 -14.20
C SER A 237 -14.21 15.26 -14.84
N ARG A 238 -13.66 14.26 -15.54
CA ARG A 238 -12.30 14.34 -16.13
C ARG A 238 -12.35 14.55 -17.64
N LYS A 239 -11.43 15.36 -18.16
CA LYS A 239 -11.16 15.52 -19.61
C LYS A 239 -10.92 14.17 -20.30
N SER A 240 -11.17 14.12 -21.61
CA SER A 240 -11.08 12.92 -22.46
C SER A 240 -9.75 12.16 -22.34
N LYS A 241 -8.62 12.85 -22.14
CA LYS A 241 -7.30 12.22 -21.90
C LYS A 241 -7.30 11.34 -20.64
N GLY A 242 -8.05 11.73 -19.61
CA GLY A 242 -8.26 10.95 -18.39
C GLY A 242 -9.13 9.72 -18.65
N VAL A 243 -10.20 9.88 -19.42
CA VAL A 243 -11.12 8.78 -19.82
C VAL A 243 -10.39 7.69 -20.62
N LYS A 244 -9.49 8.08 -21.53
CA LYS A 244 -8.69 7.13 -22.34
C LYS A 244 -7.92 6.13 -21.47
N LYS A 245 -7.35 6.58 -20.35
CA LYS A 245 -6.55 5.76 -19.41
C LYS A 245 -7.36 4.71 -18.64
N LYS A 246 -8.70 4.74 -18.72
CA LYS A 246 -9.60 3.90 -17.92
C LYS A 246 -10.22 2.73 -18.68
N SER A 247 -9.59 2.27 -19.76
CA SER A 247 -10.11 1.16 -20.58
C SER A 247 -10.39 -0.12 -19.78
N GLY A 248 -9.51 -0.50 -18.86
CA GLY A 248 -9.72 -1.69 -18.01
C GLY A 248 -10.93 -1.55 -17.08
N GLN A 249 -11.14 -0.37 -16.49
CA GLN A 249 -12.32 -0.09 -15.65
C GLN A 249 -13.61 -0.23 -16.46
N CYS A 250 -13.66 0.35 -17.66
CA CYS A 250 -14.82 0.25 -18.54
C CYS A 250 -15.17 -1.21 -18.91
N LYS A 251 -14.16 -2.06 -19.15
CA LYS A 251 -14.40 -3.47 -19.46
C LYS A 251 -14.95 -4.24 -18.26
N ARG A 252 -14.42 -3.99 -17.06
CA ARG A 252 -14.90 -4.63 -15.83
C ARG A 252 -16.34 -4.23 -15.51
N LEU A 253 -16.68 -2.94 -15.66
CA LEU A 253 -18.06 -2.45 -15.52
C LEU A 253 -19.04 -3.15 -16.47
N LYS A 254 -18.62 -3.42 -17.72
CA LYS A 254 -19.43 -4.23 -18.64
C LYS A 254 -19.59 -5.67 -18.17
N GLY A 255 -18.52 -6.29 -17.69
CA GLY A 255 -18.60 -7.63 -17.10
C GLY A 255 -19.59 -7.69 -15.94
N ILE A 256 -19.57 -6.69 -15.06
CA ILE A 256 -20.52 -6.56 -13.95
C ILE A 256 -21.95 -6.37 -14.48
N GLN A 257 -22.17 -5.47 -15.44
CA GLN A 257 -23.49 -5.24 -16.05
C GLN A 257 -24.06 -6.53 -16.63
N THR A 258 -23.27 -7.30 -17.38
CA THR A 258 -23.76 -8.53 -18.02
C THR A 258 -24.00 -9.66 -17.03
N GLN A 259 -23.26 -9.72 -15.91
CA GLN A 259 -23.35 -10.84 -14.96
C GLN A 259 -24.39 -10.62 -13.85
N LEU A 260 -24.54 -9.39 -13.38
CA LEU A 260 -25.29 -9.10 -12.15
C LEU A 260 -26.50 -8.17 -12.37
N PHE A 261 -26.65 -7.61 -13.58
CA PHE A 261 -27.71 -6.69 -13.94
C PHE A 261 -28.39 -7.13 -15.24
N ASP A 262 -29.31 -6.31 -15.78
CA ASP A 262 -29.99 -6.61 -17.04
C ASP A 262 -28.97 -6.71 -18.19
N PRO A 263 -28.75 -7.90 -18.79
CA PRO A 263 -27.77 -8.08 -19.85
C PRO A 263 -28.18 -7.38 -21.15
N GLY A 264 -29.46 -7.00 -21.30
CA GLY A 264 -29.97 -6.22 -22.42
C GLY A 264 -29.64 -4.73 -22.33
N LYS A 265 -29.15 -4.25 -21.18
CA LYS A 265 -28.82 -2.84 -20.94
C LYS A 265 -27.32 -2.60 -20.93
N LYS A 266 -26.94 -1.45 -21.47
CA LYS A 266 -25.55 -0.96 -21.41
C LYS A 266 -25.30 -0.28 -20.06
N PRO A 267 -24.08 -0.37 -19.50
CA PRO A 267 -23.72 0.46 -18.37
C PRO A 267 -23.79 1.93 -18.76
N LEU A 268 -24.15 2.79 -17.82
CA LEU A 268 -24.31 4.23 -18.04
C LEU A 268 -23.02 4.98 -17.70
N ALA A 269 -22.66 5.99 -18.48
CA ALA A 269 -21.57 6.91 -18.19
C ALA A 269 -22.13 8.33 -18.06
N LYS A 270 -21.99 8.93 -16.88
CA LYS A 270 -22.35 10.33 -16.63
C LYS A 270 -21.12 11.22 -16.80
N ILE A 271 -21.17 12.15 -17.74
CA ILE A 271 -20.04 13.00 -18.10
C ILE A 271 -20.37 14.45 -17.80
N ASP A 272 -19.42 15.16 -17.18
CA ASP A 272 -19.49 16.61 -16.96
C ASP A 272 -19.56 17.38 -18.29
N GLY A 273 -20.71 18.01 -18.52
CA GLY A 273 -21.04 18.77 -19.73
C GLY A 273 -20.33 20.11 -19.82
N GLU A 274 -19.82 20.66 -18.72
CA GLU A 274 -19.07 21.91 -18.71
C GLU A 274 -17.60 21.71 -19.13
N LEU A 275 -17.18 20.49 -19.48
CA LEU A 275 -15.83 20.21 -19.97
C LEU A 275 -15.73 20.54 -21.46
N GLY A 276 -14.74 21.35 -21.83
CA GLY A 276 -14.51 21.74 -23.22
C GLY A 276 -14.20 20.59 -24.21
N ASP A 277 -14.03 19.36 -23.73
CA ASP A 277 -13.84 18.15 -24.55
C ASP A 277 -14.87 17.04 -24.26
N VAL A 278 -16.06 17.40 -23.79
CA VAL A 278 -17.17 16.49 -23.45
C VAL A 278 -17.51 15.53 -24.61
N GLN A 279 -17.54 16.03 -25.85
CA GLN A 279 -17.87 15.22 -27.02
C GLN A 279 -16.85 14.10 -27.27
N ASN A 280 -15.56 14.38 -27.07
CA ASN A 280 -14.51 13.36 -27.15
C ASN A 280 -14.67 12.29 -26.06
N SER A 281 -15.05 12.69 -24.84
CA SER A 281 -15.32 11.76 -23.75
C SER A 281 -16.53 10.89 -24.04
N LYS A 282 -17.62 11.46 -24.58
CA LYS A 282 -18.82 10.75 -25.01
C LYS A 282 -18.49 9.66 -26.03
N GLU A 283 -17.79 10.00 -27.11
CA GLU A 283 -17.42 9.06 -28.16
C GLU A 283 -16.55 7.89 -27.63
N ILE A 284 -15.69 8.14 -26.65
CA ILE A 284 -14.88 7.09 -26.03
C ILE A 284 -15.76 6.09 -25.28
N TYR A 285 -16.76 6.56 -24.52
CA TYR A 285 -17.66 5.72 -23.76
C TYR A 285 -18.62 4.94 -24.67
N GLU A 286 -19.21 5.59 -25.67
CA GLU A 286 -20.07 4.94 -26.66
C GLU A 286 -19.32 3.82 -27.40
N ARG A 287 -18.08 4.07 -27.84
CA ARG A 287 -17.22 3.05 -28.47
C ARG A 287 -16.89 1.90 -27.52
N ARG A 288 -16.87 2.14 -26.21
CA ARG A 288 -16.66 1.10 -25.19
C ARG A 288 -17.94 0.33 -24.88
N GLY A 289 -19.10 0.77 -25.37
CA GLY A 289 -20.38 0.11 -25.19
C GLY A 289 -21.17 0.63 -23.99
N PHE A 290 -20.95 1.90 -23.61
CA PHE A 290 -21.75 2.58 -22.59
C PHE A 290 -22.88 3.38 -23.25
N GLU A 291 -23.97 3.56 -22.51
CA GLU A 291 -24.90 4.65 -22.74
C GLU A 291 -24.34 5.91 -22.06
N VAL A 292 -24.53 7.10 -22.63
CA VAL A 292 -23.92 8.33 -22.12
C VAL A 292 -24.99 9.36 -21.77
N GLU A 293 -24.96 9.85 -20.53
CA GLU A 293 -25.74 11.01 -20.07
C GLU A 293 -24.76 12.17 -19.84
N ILE A 294 -24.98 13.29 -20.54
CA ILE A 294 -24.22 14.53 -20.29
C ILE A 294 -24.95 15.28 -19.18
N VAL A 295 -24.26 15.51 -18.07
CA VAL A 295 -24.79 16.25 -16.93
C VAL A 295 -24.20 17.66 -16.99
N GLY A 296 -25.05 18.64 -17.29
CA GLY A 296 -24.72 20.07 -17.17
C GLY A 296 -24.92 20.58 -15.75
#